data_AF-A0A6P0Y6Q1-F1
#
_entry.id   AF-A0A6P0Y6Q1-F1
#
_cell.length_a   1.000
_cell.length_b   1.000
_cell.length_c   1.000
_cell.angle_alpha   90.00
_cell.angle_beta   90.00
_cell.angle_gamma   90.00
#
_symmetry.space_group_name_H-M   'P 1'
#
loop_
_entity.id
_entity.type
_entity.pdbx_description
1 polymer ?
#
loop_
_entity_poly.entity_id
_entity_poly.type
_entity_poly.pdbx_seq_one_letter_code
_entity_poly.pdbx_strand_id
1 'polypeptide(L)'
;MHLCYAPEEATVPHIERFYHQLLDSLALDIFHEGNWQLLECVTAWKGNSTWNNFIAFSWEGKDERLLLIIVNYASDRGQCYVQLPFESLRGETYRLQDLMSDISYDRLGDNLVSRGLYLDLPAWGYHVFDVN
;
A
#
# COMPACT_ATOMS: atom_id res chain seq x y z
N MET A 1 -32.41 -19.07 -26.28
CA MET A 1 -31.19 -18.44 -25.72
C MET A 1 -31.23 -16.99 -26.16
N HIS A 2 -31.61 -16.06 -25.28
CA HIS A 2 -31.68 -14.64 -25.58
C HIS A 2 -30.48 -14.00 -24.89
N LEU A 3 -29.44 -13.63 -25.66
CA LEU A 3 -28.40 -12.73 -25.14
C LEU A 3 -29.06 -11.36 -25.02
N CYS A 4 -29.39 -10.95 -23.80
CA CYS A 4 -29.83 -9.59 -23.54
C CYS A 4 -28.63 -8.65 -23.75
N TYR A 5 -28.82 -7.61 -24.57
CA TYR A 5 -27.94 -6.44 -24.56
C TYR A 5 -28.01 -5.83 -23.16
N ALA A 6 -26.89 -5.81 -22.45
CA ALA A 6 -26.74 -4.93 -21.31
C ALA A 6 -26.64 -3.48 -21.84
N PRO A 7 -27.26 -2.49 -21.16
CA PRO A 7 -27.03 -1.09 -21.49
C PRO A 7 -25.54 -0.78 -21.42
N GLU A 8 -25.05 0.03 -22.35
CA GLU A 8 -23.67 0.50 -22.35
C GLU A 8 -23.45 1.33 -21.08
N GLU A 9 -22.67 0.81 -20.13
CA GLU A 9 -22.35 1.51 -18.90
C GLU A 9 -21.49 2.73 -19.23
N ALA A 10 -21.95 3.91 -18.82
CA ALA A 10 -21.19 5.13 -19.01
C ALA A 10 -19.87 5.03 -18.22
N THR A 11 -18.74 5.16 -18.92
CA THR A 11 -17.42 5.18 -18.28
C THR A 11 -17.38 6.27 -17.22
N VAL A 12 -16.95 5.90 -16.02
CA VAL A 12 -16.74 6.82 -14.91
C VAL A 12 -15.26 7.24 -14.92
N PRO A 13 -14.91 8.47 -15.32
CA PRO A 13 -13.51 8.81 -15.66
C PRO A 13 -12.51 8.68 -14.51
N HIS A 14 -12.95 8.84 -13.26
CA HIS A 14 -12.07 8.66 -12.11
C HIS A 14 -11.73 7.18 -11.85
N ILE A 15 -12.66 6.27 -12.14
CA ILE A 15 -12.46 4.82 -12.03
C ILE A 15 -11.50 4.36 -13.13
N GLU A 16 -11.70 4.83 -14.36
CA GLU A 16 -10.80 4.55 -15.49
C GLU A 16 -9.37 5.01 -15.18
N ARG A 17 -9.19 6.26 -14.72
CA ARG A 17 -7.86 6.77 -14.34
C ARG A 17 -7.22 5.93 -13.24
N PHE A 18 -8.00 5.58 -12.21
CA PHE A 18 -7.52 4.72 -11.13
C PHE A 18 -7.00 3.38 -11.66
N TYR A 19 -7.76 2.71 -12.53
CA TYR A 19 -7.32 1.43 -13.08
C TYR A 19 -6.11 1.56 -14.00
N HIS A 20 -6.01 2.63 -14.80
CA HIS A 20 -4.81 2.88 -15.59
C HIS A 20 -3.58 3.03 -14.70
N GLN A 21 -3.64 3.89 -13.67
CA GLN A 21 -2.54 4.07 -12.72
C GLN A 21 -2.17 2.78 -11.99
N LEU A 22 -3.18 1.99 -11.61
CA LEU A 22 -2.97 0.71 -10.93
C LEU A 22 -2.28 -0.29 -11.86
N LEU A 23 -2.76 -0.44 -13.09
CA LEU A 23 -2.18 -1.36 -14.06
C LEU A 23 -0.77 -0.95 -14.47
N ASP A 24 -0.51 0.35 -14.64
CA ASP A 24 0.82 0.88 -14.91
C ASP A 24 1.78 0.60 -13.74
N SER A 25 1.31 0.75 -12.50
CA SER A 25 2.10 0.42 -11.30
C SER A 25 2.37 -1.08 -11.19
N LEU A 26 1.37 -1.91 -11.46
CA LEU A 26 1.49 -3.37 -11.41
C LEU A 26 2.34 -3.95 -12.53
N ALA A 27 2.65 -3.19 -13.58
CA ALA A 27 3.56 -3.59 -14.65
C ALA A 27 5.05 -3.56 -14.25
N LEU A 28 5.38 -3.07 -13.04
CA LEU A 28 6.75 -3.12 -12.53
C LEU A 28 7.18 -4.58 -12.27
N ASP A 29 8.36 -4.96 -12.77
CA ASP A 29 8.90 -6.33 -12.66
C ASP A 29 8.93 -6.86 -11.22
N ILE A 30 9.09 -6.00 -10.22
CA ILE A 30 9.09 -6.38 -8.80
C ILE A 30 7.75 -7.00 -8.33
N PHE A 31 6.61 -6.65 -8.94
CA PHE A 31 5.34 -7.31 -8.65
C PHE A 31 5.24 -8.73 -9.23
N HIS A 32 6.09 -9.05 -10.20
CA HIS A 32 6.10 -10.34 -10.89
C HIS A 32 7.24 -11.26 -10.42
N GLU A 33 8.42 -10.70 -10.16
CA GLU A 33 9.65 -11.41 -9.82
C GLU A 33 10.12 -11.20 -8.38
N GLY A 34 9.56 -10.21 -7.68
CA GLY A 34 9.95 -9.87 -6.31
C GLY A 34 9.45 -10.88 -5.28
N ASN A 35 10.13 -10.93 -4.14
CA ASN A 35 9.74 -11.77 -3.02
C ASN A 35 8.57 -11.11 -2.28
N TRP A 36 7.38 -11.69 -2.42
CA TRP A 36 6.21 -11.23 -1.70
C TRP A 36 6.21 -11.70 -0.24
N GLN A 37 5.77 -10.82 0.66
CA GLN A 37 5.40 -11.21 2.02
C GLN A 37 4.21 -10.39 2.53
N LEU A 38 3.37 -11.04 3.34
CA LEU A 38 2.34 -10.39 4.15
C LEU A 38 2.99 -9.69 5.34
N LEU A 39 2.59 -8.45 5.60
CA LEU A 39 3.08 -7.66 6.72
C LEU A 39 2.06 -7.64 7.87
N GLU A 40 2.58 -7.53 9.09
CA GLU A 40 1.74 -7.45 10.28
C GLU A 40 1.24 -6.01 10.50
N CYS A 41 -0.08 -5.86 10.61
CA CYS A 41 -0.73 -4.63 11.06
C CYS A 41 -0.96 -4.73 12.57
N VAL A 42 -0.51 -3.74 13.33
CA VAL A 42 -0.68 -3.67 14.79
C VAL A 42 -1.41 -2.41 15.22
N THR A 43 -1.94 -2.44 16.44
CA THR A 43 -2.69 -1.31 17.02
C THR A 43 -1.85 -0.04 17.07
N ALA A 44 -2.44 1.08 16.66
CA ALA A 44 -1.79 2.38 16.73
C ALA A 44 -1.69 2.93 18.16
N TRP A 45 -2.72 2.66 18.98
CA TRP A 45 -2.73 2.94 20.40
C TRP A 45 -3.81 2.12 21.11
N LYS A 46 -3.63 1.92 22.42
CA LYS A 46 -4.54 1.13 23.24
C LYS A 46 -5.99 1.62 23.12
N GLY A 47 -6.89 0.69 22.83
CA GLY A 47 -8.32 0.98 22.67
C GLY A 47 -8.75 1.28 21.24
N ASN A 48 -7.81 1.43 20.30
CA ASN A 48 -8.13 1.49 18.87
C ASN A 48 -7.95 0.10 18.22
N SER A 49 -9.07 -0.50 17.82
CA SER A 49 -9.11 -1.80 17.15
C SER A 49 -9.10 -1.73 15.63
N THR A 50 -9.10 -0.56 15.01
CA THR A 50 -9.24 -0.41 13.54
C THR A 50 -8.09 -1.01 12.74
N TRP A 51 -6.98 -1.38 13.38
CA TRP A 51 -5.86 -2.06 12.73
C TRP A 51 -6.28 -3.38 12.06
N ASN A 52 -7.33 -4.04 12.57
CA ASN A 52 -7.85 -5.28 12.01
C ASN A 52 -8.52 -5.10 10.64
N ASN A 53 -8.79 -3.86 10.24
CA ASN A 53 -9.34 -3.53 8.93
C ASN A 53 -8.25 -3.48 7.85
N PHE A 54 -6.97 -3.49 8.23
CA PHE A 54 -5.87 -3.29 7.30
C PHE A 54 -5.29 -4.61 6.81
N ILE A 55 -4.96 -4.63 5.52
CA ILE A 55 -4.09 -5.63 4.93
C ILE A 55 -2.89 -4.92 4.31
N ALA A 56 -1.69 -5.44 4.57
CA ALA A 56 -0.45 -4.87 4.11
C ALA A 56 0.46 -5.95 3.53
N PHE A 57 1.12 -5.63 2.44
CA PHE A 57 2.02 -6.52 1.72
C PHE A 57 3.29 -5.78 1.36
N SER A 58 4.35 -6.53 1.14
CA SER A 58 5.56 -6.01 0.54
C SER A 58 6.12 -6.93 -0.52
N TRP A 59 6.90 -6.32 -1.41
CA TRP A 59 7.72 -7.02 -2.39
C TRP A 59 9.15 -6.49 -2.29
N GLU A 60 10.10 -7.41 -2.11
CA GLU A 60 11.53 -7.11 -2.15
C GLU A 60 12.10 -7.57 -3.50
N GLY A 61 12.74 -6.65 -4.22
CA GLY A 61 13.36 -6.89 -5.52
C GLY A 61 14.82 -7.30 -5.41
N LYS A 62 15.46 -7.58 -6.55
CA LYS A 62 16.87 -8.01 -6.62
C LYS A 62 17.88 -6.94 -6.20
N ASP A 63 17.49 -5.66 -6.26
CA ASP A 63 18.35 -4.50 -5.99
C ASP A 63 18.01 -3.82 -4.65
N GLU A 64 17.56 -4.60 -3.65
CA GLU A 64 17.07 -4.10 -2.34
C GLU A 64 15.88 -3.11 -2.44
N ARG A 65 15.34 -2.91 -3.64
CA ARG A 65 14.12 -2.14 -3.87
C ARG A 65 12.97 -2.78 -3.11
N LEU A 66 12.22 -1.95 -2.41
CA LEU A 66 11.11 -2.38 -1.58
C LEU A 66 9.83 -1.64 -1.98
N LEU A 67 8.80 -2.41 -2.35
CA LEU A 67 7.44 -1.90 -2.50
C LEU A 67 6.57 -2.29 -1.31
N LEU A 68 5.69 -1.39 -0.88
CA LEU A 68 4.70 -1.61 0.17
C LEU A 68 3.31 -1.29 -0.37
N ILE A 69 2.37 -2.24 -0.28
CA ILE A 69 0.95 -1.97 -0.53
C ILE A 69 0.21 -2.08 0.78
N ILE A 70 -0.61 -1.06 1.09
CA ILE A 70 -1.46 -1.08 2.27
C ILE A 70 -2.87 -0.67 1.88
N VAL A 71 -3.86 -1.40 2.39
CA VAL A 71 -5.28 -1.14 2.14
C VAL A 71 -6.04 -1.17 3.46
N ASN A 72 -6.83 -0.14 3.74
CA ASN A 72 -7.90 -0.19 4.72
C ASN A 72 -9.12 -0.85 4.07
N TYR A 73 -9.34 -2.12 4.33
CA TYR A 73 -10.42 -2.93 3.75
C TYR A 73 -11.71 -2.85 4.59
N ALA A 74 -12.10 -1.64 4.98
CA ALA A 74 -13.34 -1.38 5.71
C ALA A 74 -14.03 -0.10 5.23
N SER A 75 -15.32 0.00 5.57
CA SER A 75 -16.19 1.14 5.31
C SER A 75 -15.93 2.37 6.18
N ASP A 76 -14.98 2.28 7.10
CA ASP A 76 -14.69 3.28 8.12
C ASP A 76 -13.22 3.68 8.05
N ARG A 77 -12.90 4.92 8.48
CA ARG A 77 -11.52 5.36 8.67
C ARG A 77 -10.84 4.49 9.73
N GLY A 78 -9.57 4.17 9.53
CA GLY A 78 -8.79 3.41 10.49
C GLY A 78 -7.36 3.90 10.62
N GLN A 79 -6.72 3.48 11.71
CA GLN A 79 -5.31 3.69 11.97
C GLN A 79 -4.62 2.40 12.40
N CYS A 80 -3.36 2.24 11.99
CA CYS A 80 -2.50 1.13 12.39
C CYS A 80 -1.01 1.53 12.33
N TYR A 81 -0.15 0.67 12.85
CA TYR A 81 1.23 0.57 12.39
C TYR A 81 1.38 -0.69 11.53
N VAL A 82 2.10 -0.59 10.43
CA VAL A 82 2.55 -1.75 9.65
C VAL A 82 3.99 -2.06 10.05
N GLN A 83 4.25 -3.27 10.55
CA GLN A 83 5.58 -3.71 10.92
C GLN A 83 6.41 -4.02 9.67
N LEU A 84 7.64 -3.51 9.63
CA LEU A 84 8.55 -3.63 8.50
C LEU A 84 9.79 -4.43 8.92
N PRO A 85 9.85 -5.74 8.65
CA PRO A 85 10.92 -6.62 9.12
C PRO A 85 12.20 -6.52 8.27
N PHE A 86 12.52 -5.33 7.76
CA PHE A 86 13.62 -5.08 6.82
C PHE A 86 14.76 -4.36 7.50
N GLU A 87 15.64 -5.11 8.17
CA GLU A 87 16.80 -4.55 8.87
C GLU A 87 17.76 -3.78 7.96
N SER A 88 17.73 -4.06 6.65
CA SER A 88 18.47 -3.31 5.60
C SER A 88 18.09 -1.83 5.55
N LEU A 89 16.91 -1.43 6.02
CA LEU A 89 16.50 -0.02 6.06
C LEU A 89 17.20 0.79 7.16
N ARG A 90 17.93 0.17 8.09
CA ARG A 90 18.52 0.93 9.22
C ARG A 90 19.65 1.87 8.78
N GLY A 91 19.81 2.95 9.54
CA GLY A 91 20.91 3.91 9.37
C GLY A 91 20.71 4.98 8.29
N GLU A 92 19.75 4.82 7.39
CA GLU A 92 19.49 5.77 6.29
C GLU A 92 18.10 6.42 6.37
N THR A 93 17.89 7.47 5.56
CA THR A 93 16.56 8.08 5.35
C THR A 93 16.04 7.64 4.00
N TYR A 94 14.81 7.12 3.99
CA TYR A 94 14.13 6.68 2.78
C TYR A 94 12.98 7.60 2.44
N ARG A 95 12.75 7.79 1.14
CA ARG A 95 11.57 8.43 0.59
C ARG A 95 10.55 7.38 0.19
N LEU A 96 9.40 7.41 0.87
CA LEU A 96 8.23 6.62 0.50
C LEU A 96 7.43 7.43 -0.51
N GLN A 97 7.54 7.09 -1.79
CA GLN A 97 6.76 7.70 -2.87
C GLN A 97 5.53 6.85 -3.15
N ASP A 98 4.32 7.42 -3.06
CA ASP A 98 3.11 6.72 -3.49
C ASP A 98 3.08 6.68 -5.02
N LEU A 99 2.89 5.49 -5.61
CA LEU A 99 2.78 5.31 -7.05
C LEU A 99 1.38 5.63 -7.57
N MET A 100 0.39 5.66 -6.68
CA MET A 100 -1.02 5.93 -7.01
C MET A 100 -1.42 7.39 -6.75
N SER A 101 -0.51 8.22 -6.23
CA SER A 101 -0.77 9.64 -5.94
C SER A 101 0.52 10.47 -5.92
N ASP A 102 0.41 11.79 -5.81
CA ASP A 102 1.60 12.68 -5.70
C ASP A 102 2.17 12.74 -4.27
N ILE A 103 1.68 11.89 -3.36
CA ILE A 103 2.09 11.89 -1.95
C ILE A 103 3.49 11.28 -1.81
N SER A 104 4.33 11.93 -1.02
CA SER A 104 5.64 11.39 -0.64
C SER A 104 5.99 11.74 0.80
N TYR A 105 6.79 10.87 1.43
CA TYR A 105 7.23 11.03 2.81
C TYR A 105 8.69 10.64 2.97
N ASP A 106 9.49 11.52 3.59
CA ASP A 106 10.82 11.14 4.06
C ASP A 106 10.71 10.53 5.47
N ARG A 107 11.34 9.37 5.67
CA ARG A 107 11.30 8.59 6.91
C ARG A 107 12.68 8.04 7.23
N LEU A 108 13.10 8.22 8.49
CA LEU A 108 14.26 7.50 9.02
C LEU A 108 13.96 6.01 9.01
N GLY A 109 14.80 5.22 8.36
CA GLY A 109 14.60 3.78 8.27
C GLY A 109 14.71 3.11 9.64
N ASP A 110 15.49 3.66 10.58
CA ASP A 110 15.48 3.21 11.98
C ASP A 110 14.08 3.26 12.62
N ASN A 111 13.26 4.27 12.29
CA ASN A 111 11.88 4.35 12.77
C ASN A 111 10.98 3.36 12.04
N LEU A 112 11.17 3.18 10.73
CA LEU A 112 10.43 2.19 9.94
C LEU A 112 10.62 0.79 10.52
N VAL A 113 11.85 0.41 10.87
CA VAL A 113 12.13 -0.92 11.41
C VAL A 113 11.76 -1.05 12.89
N SER A 114 12.00 -0.02 13.72
CA SER A 114 11.77 -0.13 15.18
C SER A 114 10.31 0.06 15.61
N ARG A 115 9.53 0.87 14.89
CA ARG A 115 8.13 1.18 15.23
C ARG A 115 7.15 0.71 14.16
N GLY A 116 7.60 0.56 12.92
CA GLY A 116 6.73 0.38 11.77
C GLY A 116 6.27 1.70 11.16
N LEU A 117 5.53 1.59 10.05
CA LEU A 117 4.92 2.71 9.36
C LEU A 117 3.53 3.01 9.95
N TYR A 118 3.36 4.17 10.56
CA TYR A 118 2.04 4.65 11.00
C TYR A 118 1.17 5.03 9.80
N LEU A 119 -0.10 4.64 9.84
CA LEU A 119 -1.10 4.98 8.83
C LEU A 119 -2.40 5.47 9.46
N ASP A 120 -3.02 6.44 8.80
CA ASP A 120 -4.38 6.93 9.05
C ASP A 120 -5.10 7.06 7.70
N LEU A 121 -5.89 6.05 7.35
CA LEU A 121 -6.52 5.93 6.04
C LEU A 121 -8.03 6.08 6.15
N PRO A 122 -8.68 6.79 5.20
CA PRO A 122 -10.14 6.81 5.10
C PRO A 122 -10.68 5.41 4.77
N ALA A 123 -12.01 5.27 4.77
CA ALA A 123 -12.69 4.09 4.28
C ALA A 123 -12.18 3.71 2.88
N TRP A 124 -11.85 2.43 2.67
CA TRP A 124 -11.30 1.91 1.40
C TRP A 124 -10.01 2.60 0.92
N GLY A 125 -9.35 3.37 1.78
CA GLY A 125 -8.10 4.05 1.47
C GLY A 125 -6.95 3.07 1.29
N TYR A 126 -5.97 3.45 0.47
CA TYR A 126 -4.82 2.62 0.17
C TYR A 126 -3.59 3.49 -0.12
N HIS A 127 -2.42 2.84 -0.09
CA HIS A 127 -1.16 3.37 -0.61
C HIS A 127 -0.39 2.28 -1.35
N VAL A 128 0.37 2.67 -2.37
CA VAL A 128 1.34 1.82 -3.07
C VAL A 128 2.68 2.55 -3.00
N PHE A 129 3.45 2.33 -1.93
CA PHE A 129 4.72 3.01 -1.74
C PHE A 129 5.87 2.29 -2.43
N ASP A 130 6.68 3.05 -3.12
CA ASP A 130 8.06 2.72 -3.47
C ASP A 130 9.00 3.34 -2.45
N VAL A 131 9.84 2.52 -1.81
CA VAL A 131 10.77 2.92 -0.76
C VAL A 131 12.14 3.12 -1.39
N ASN A 132 12.52 4.39 -1.61
CA ASN A 132 13.74 4.81 -2.32
C ASN A 132 14.72 5.54 -1.41
#